data_AF-A0AAE0QID2-F1
#
_entry.id   AF-A0AAE0QID2-F1
#
_cell.length_a   1.000
_cell.length_b   1.000
_cell.length_c   1.000
_cell.angle_alpha   90.00
_cell.angle_beta   90.00
_cell.angle_gamma   90.00
#
_symmetry.space_group_name_H-M   'P 1'
#
loop_
_entity.id
_entity.type
_entity.pdbx_description
1 polymer ?
#
loop_
_entity_poly.entity_id
_entity_poly.type
_entity_poly.pdbx_seq_one_letter_code
_entity_poly.pdbx_strand_id
1 'polypeptide(L)'
;MFYRGTIKSSCITAWFRNCTVSDRKTLQRIVRTAEKIIGVSLRSITDIYSTRCIQKANSIVDDPTHPSHTLFTLLPSGKRSSPK
;
A
#
# COMPACT_ATOMS: atom_id res chain seq x y z
N MET A 1 12.58 -14.34 16.43
CA MET A 1 12.24 -14.90 15.10
C MET A 1 11.21 -14.01 14.38
N PHE A 2 11.59 -12.79 13.96
CA PHE A 2 10.69 -11.79 13.38
C PHE A 2 10.78 -11.66 11.84
N TYR A 3 11.32 -12.68 11.15
CA TYR A 3 11.68 -12.54 9.73
C TYR A 3 10.66 -13.15 8.75
N ARG A 4 9.70 -13.96 9.23
CA ARG A 4 8.81 -14.73 8.32
C ARG A 4 7.53 -14.00 7.92
N GLY A 5 7.21 -12.86 8.55
CA GLY A 5 6.04 -12.02 8.20
C GLY A 5 6.39 -10.85 7.28
N THR A 6 7.61 -10.34 7.36
CA THR A 6 8.03 -9.13 6.65
C THR A 6 8.42 -9.39 5.20
N ILE A 7 8.98 -10.56 4.86
CA ILE A 7 9.40 -10.90 3.48
C ILE A 7 8.21 -10.91 2.51
N LYS A 8 7.08 -11.53 2.92
CA LYS A 8 5.84 -11.50 2.11
C LYS A 8 5.30 -10.08 1.99
N SER A 9 5.62 -9.21 2.96
CA SER A 9 5.11 -7.84 2.95
C SER A 9 5.92 -6.90 2.04
N SER A 10 7.24 -7.01 2.11
CA SER A 10 8.16 -6.17 1.35
C SER A 10 8.14 -6.51 -0.13
N CYS A 11 8.06 -7.79 -0.49
CA CYS A 11 8.01 -8.21 -1.89
C CYS A 11 6.73 -7.71 -2.58
N ILE A 12 5.57 -7.76 -1.92
CA ILE A 12 4.31 -7.25 -2.47
C ILE A 12 4.39 -5.74 -2.67
N THR A 13 4.93 -4.96 -1.73
CA THR A 13 5.04 -3.50 -1.88
C THR A 13 6.04 -3.12 -2.98
N ALA A 14 7.17 -3.82 -3.09
CA ALA A 14 8.16 -3.59 -4.14
C ALA A 14 7.62 -3.98 -5.53
N TRP A 15 6.95 -5.12 -5.65
CA TRP A 15 6.32 -5.54 -6.89
C TRP A 15 5.18 -4.62 -7.29
N PHE A 16 4.30 -4.25 -6.36
CA PHE A 16 3.14 -3.41 -6.67
C PHE A 16 3.51 -1.97 -7.03
N ARG A 17 4.70 -1.50 -6.62
CA ARG A 17 5.29 -0.22 -7.06
C ARG A 17 5.68 -0.25 -8.54
N ASN A 18 6.10 -1.41 -9.05
CA ASN A 18 6.43 -1.61 -10.47
C ASN A 18 5.26 -2.17 -11.31
N CYS A 19 4.17 -2.63 -10.67
CA CYS A 19 3.00 -3.16 -11.38
C CYS A 19 2.18 -2.06 -12.05
N THR A 20 1.97 -2.22 -13.36
CA THR A 20 1.07 -1.40 -14.15
C THR A 20 -0.40 -1.62 -13.76
N VAL A 21 -1.31 -0.73 -14.17
CA VAL A 21 -2.75 -0.86 -13.90
C VAL A 21 -3.32 -2.17 -14.43
N SER A 22 -2.76 -2.69 -15.51
CA SER A 22 -3.12 -3.98 -16.11
C SER A 22 -2.77 -5.15 -15.19
N ASP A 23 -1.57 -5.17 -14.61
CA ASP A 23 -1.14 -6.22 -13.68
C ASP A 23 -2.02 -6.27 -12.42
N ARG A 24 -2.47 -5.10 -11.95
CA ARG A 24 -3.38 -4.98 -10.80
C ARG A 24 -4.73 -5.65 -11.08
N LYS A 25 -5.28 -5.47 -12.30
CA LYS A 25 -6.53 -6.12 -12.71
C LYS A 25 -6.38 -7.63 -12.80
N THR A 26 -5.25 -8.12 -13.31
CA THR A 26 -4.95 -9.56 -13.36
C THR A 26 -4.83 -10.17 -11.97
N LEU A 27 -4.11 -9.51 -11.06
CA LEU A 27 -3.99 -9.94 -9.67
C LEU A 27 -5.33 -9.97 -8.94
N GLN A 28 -6.19 -8.97 -9.14
CA GLN A 28 -7.56 -8.98 -8.61
C GLN A 28 -8.34 -10.21 -9.09
N ARG A 29 -8.26 -10.57 -10.38
CA ARG A 29 -8.93 -11.76 -10.91
C ARG A 29 -8.42 -13.05 -10.27
N ILE A 30 -7.10 -13.17 -10.08
CA ILE A 30 -6.51 -14.34 -9.41
C ILE A 30 -7.03 -14.47 -7.97
N VAL A 31 -7.08 -13.37 -7.22
CA VAL A 31 -7.63 -13.36 -5.85
C VAL A 31 -9.10 -13.77 -5.85
N ARG A 32 -9.92 -13.25 -6.77
CA ARG A 32 -11.34 -13.61 -6.89
C ARG A 32 -11.54 -15.09 -7.23
N THR A 33 -10.68 -15.65 -8.08
CA THR A 33 -10.71 -17.09 -8.38
C THR A 33 -10.32 -17.91 -7.15
N ALA A 34 -9.28 -17.48 -6.42
CA ALA A 34 -8.88 -18.15 -5.17
C ALA A 34 -9.97 -18.07 -4.09
N GLU A 35 -10.66 -16.93 -3.95
CA GLU A 35 -11.83 -16.78 -3.09
C GLU A 35 -12.93 -17.77 -3.45
N LYS A 36 -13.23 -17.91 -4.74
CA LYS A 36 -14.26 -18.83 -5.23
C LYS A 36 -13.90 -20.30 -4.95
N ILE A 37 -12.61 -20.65 -5.03
CA ILE A 37 -12.13 -22.01 -4.77
C ILE A 37 -12.15 -22.33 -3.28
N ILE A 38 -11.71 -21.38 -2.44
CA ILE A 38 -11.56 -21.59 -0.99
C ILE A 38 -12.90 -21.38 -0.27
N GLY A 39 -13.84 -20.63 -0.86
CA GLY A 39 -15.13 -20.31 -0.26
C GLY A 39 -15.04 -19.28 0.88
N VAL A 40 -13.86 -18.69 1.09
CA VAL A 40 -13.59 -17.69 2.13
C VAL A 40 -13.32 -16.36 1.45
N SER A 41 -13.84 -15.27 2.02
CA SER A 41 -13.53 -13.91 1.59
C SER A 41 -12.05 -13.61 1.87
N LEU A 42 -11.23 -13.51 0.81
CA LEU A 42 -9.84 -13.09 0.93
C LEU A 42 -9.77 -11.57 0.95
N ARG A 43 -8.73 -11.07 1.61
CA ARG A 43 -8.40 -9.65 1.58
C ARG A 43 -7.90 -9.31 0.18
N SER A 44 -8.55 -8.36 -0.48
CA SER A 44 -8.14 -7.86 -1.78
C SER A 44 -6.68 -7.38 -1.75
N ILE A 45 -5.89 -7.74 -2.78
CA ILE A 45 -4.49 -7.28 -2.90
C ILE A 45 -4.38 -5.74 -2.89
N THR A 46 -5.35 -5.04 -3.46
CA THR A 46 -5.38 -3.57 -3.44
C THR A 46 -5.61 -3.04 -2.04
N ASP A 47 -6.44 -3.70 -1.24
CA ASP A 47 -6.71 -3.33 0.15
C ASP A 47 -5.46 -3.54 1.03
N ILE A 48 -4.78 -4.68 0.86
CA ILE A 48 -3.50 -4.95 1.55
C ILE A 48 -2.46 -3.90 1.20
N TYR A 49 -2.35 -3.55 -0.09
CA TYR A 49 -1.41 -2.52 -0.53
C TYR A 49 -1.77 -1.14 0.03
N SER A 50 -3.02 -0.71 -0.10
CA SER A 50 -3.48 0.59 0.41
C SER A 50 -3.28 0.69 1.91
N THR A 51 -3.65 -0.34 2.67
CA THR A 51 -3.44 -0.40 4.13
C THR A 51 -1.97 -0.19 4.46
N ARG A 52 -1.05 -0.83 3.73
CA ARG A 52 0.39 -0.67 3.96
C ARG A 52 0.93 0.69 3.56
N CYS A 53 0.46 1.24 2.44
CA CYS A 53 0.83 2.59 2.03
C CYS A 53 0.40 3.61 3.07
N ILE A 54 -0.82 3.48 3.61
CA ILE A 54 -1.32 4.34 4.68
C ILE A 54 -0.48 4.16 5.94
N GLN A 55 -0.21 2.93 6.38
CA GLN A 55 0.64 2.69 7.55
C GLN A 55 2.03 3.31 7.38
N LYS A 56 2.65 3.16 6.21
CA LYS A 56 3.96 3.73 5.93
C LYS A 56 3.93 5.26 5.86
N ALA A 57 2.89 5.85 5.29
CA ALA A 57 2.69 7.30 5.30
C ALA A 57 2.50 7.83 6.73
N ASN A 58 1.69 7.15 7.55
CA ASN A 58 1.49 7.48 8.96
C ASN A 58 2.81 7.38 9.74
N SER A 59 3.61 6.33 9.54
CA SER A 59 4.92 6.23 10.18
C SER A 59 5.88 7.37 9.80
N ILE A 60 5.76 7.92 8.58
CA ILE A 60 6.55 9.09 8.15
C ILE A 60 6.01 10.38 8.80
N VAL A 61 4.69 10.49 8.94
CA VAL A 61 4.03 11.63 9.63
C VAL A 61 4.32 11.60 11.13
N ASP A 62 4.37 10.43 11.75
CA ASP A 62 4.60 10.29 13.20
C ASP A 62 6.09 10.41 13.56
N ASP A 63 7.00 10.21 12.59
CA ASP A 63 8.45 10.32 12.78
C ASP A 63 9.00 11.67 12.24
N PRO A 64 9.21 12.67 13.11
CA PRO A 64 9.74 13.98 12.72
C PRO A 64 11.20 13.95 12.25
N THR A 65 11.94 12.88 12.50
CA THR A 65 13.32 12.73 12.04
C THR A 65 13.41 12.15 10.62
N HIS A 66 12.30 11.67 10.07
CA HIS A 66 12.26 11.07 8.76
C HIS A 66 12.47 12.15 7.66
N PRO A 67 13.36 11.93 6.67
CA PRO A 67 13.68 12.94 5.65
C PRO A 67 12.49 13.36 4.78
N SER A 68 11.50 12.48 4.65
CA SER A 68 10.24 12.79 3.96
C SER A 68 9.15 13.34 4.87
N HIS A 69 9.36 13.46 6.18
CA HIS A 69 8.38 14.00 7.13
C HIS A 69 7.92 15.40 6.69
N THR A 70 8.85 16.28 6.35
CA THR A 70 8.56 17.65 5.84
C THR A 70 7.66 17.69 4.60
N LEU A 71 7.66 16.64 3.77
CA LEU A 71 6.78 16.51 2.59
C LEU A 71 5.36 16.07 2.97
N PHE A 72 5.20 15.35 4.08
CA PHE A 72 3.90 14.91 4.59
C PHE A 72 3.28 15.90 5.59
N THR A 73 4.10 16.71 6.26
CA THR A 73 3.69 17.76 7.22
C THR A 73 3.31 19.08 6.53
N LEU A 74 2.99 19.07 5.23
CA LEU A 74 2.80 20.27 4.39
C LEU A 74 2.16 21.46 5.14
N LEU A 75 2.99 22.51 5.23
CA LEU A 75 2.89 23.87 5.78
C LEU A 75 1.47 24.43 6.07
N PRO A 76 1.34 25.35 7.06
CA PRO A 76 0.08 25.96 7.52
C PRO A 76 -0.62 26.88 6.50
N SER A 77 -0.27 26.82 5.21
CA SER A 77 -0.98 27.55 4.16
C SER A 77 -2.01 26.62 3.53
N GLY A 78 -3.27 26.78 3.96
CA GLY A 78 -4.45 26.05 3.51
C GLY A 78 -4.74 26.16 2.01
N LYS A 79 -3.91 25.54 1.18
CA LYS A 79 -4.09 25.41 -0.27
C LYS A 79 -3.86 23.95 -0.65
N ARG A 80 -4.94 23.15 -0.60
CA ARG A 80 -5.01 21.95 -1.44
C ARG A 80 -4.94 22.41 -2.89
N SER A 81 -3.81 22.25 -3.55
CA SER A 81 -3.78 22.34 -5.00
C SER A 81 -4.45 21.08 -5.55
N SER A 82 -5.73 21.21 -5.90
CA SER A 82 -6.47 20.23 -6.69
C SER A 82 -5.77 19.99 -8.04
N PRO A 83 -5.72 18.76 -8.55
CA PRO A 83 -5.14 18.50 -9.87
C PRO A 83 -6.10 19.01 -10.95
N LYS A 84 -5.58 19.80 -11.89
CA LYS A 84 -6.18 20.08 -13.21
C LYS A 84 -5.55 19.14 -14.22
#